data_AF-A0A2A4KQB5-F1
#
_entry.id   AF-A0A2A4KQB5-F1
#
_cell.length_a   1.000
_cell.length_b   1.000
_cell.length_c   1.000
_cell.angle_alpha   90.00
_cell.angle_beta   90.00
_cell.angle_gamma   90.00
#
_symmetry.space_group_name_H-M   'P 1'
#
loop_
_entity.id
_entity.type
_entity.pdbx_description
1 polymer ?
#
loop_
_entity_poly.entity_id
_entity_poly.type
_entity_poly.pdbx_seq_one_letter_code
_entity_poly.pdbx_strand_id
1 'polypeptide(L)'
;MPPRSKVQDHQEAQRWLLEGKSYAWMVKTYLEKYNIQTTPAYWAVYASRNDLPLRISRDTELIPWKVAKQHRWDYNLVMLRFEARRRAGEELKADEASRLESWKRWLNEEGLVIYYDPETEDGFFAVPREERDRDLVRMPSNPAHLRAKTTRAKNVH
;
A
#
# COMPACT_ATOMS: atom_id res chain seq x y z
N MET A 1 7.66 -34.66 2.09
CA MET A 1 7.25 -34.00 0.83
C MET A 1 6.78 -32.59 1.16
N PRO A 2 7.27 -31.53 0.49
CA PRO A 2 6.66 -30.22 0.63
C PRO A 2 5.18 -30.29 0.20
N PRO A 3 4.28 -29.53 0.84
CA PRO A 3 2.86 -29.58 0.52
C PRO A 3 2.63 -29.22 -0.95
N ARG A 4 1.81 -30.03 -1.64
CA ARG A 4 1.40 -29.78 -3.04
C ARG A 4 0.82 -28.37 -3.13
N SER A 5 1.42 -27.52 -3.96
CA SER A 5 0.89 -26.20 -4.27
C SER A 5 -0.54 -26.35 -4.78
N LYS A 6 -1.47 -25.49 -4.35
CA LYS A 6 -2.84 -25.44 -4.89
C LYS A 6 -2.90 -24.74 -6.26
N VAL A 7 -1.76 -24.31 -6.79
CA VAL A 7 -1.65 -23.68 -8.12
C VAL A 7 -1.48 -24.79 -9.14
N GLN A 8 -2.45 -24.92 -10.03
CA GLN A 8 -2.45 -25.90 -11.11
C GLN A 8 -1.54 -25.44 -12.25
N ASP A 9 -1.65 -24.16 -12.63
CA ASP A 9 -0.86 -23.53 -13.67
C ASP A 9 -0.20 -22.25 -13.14
N HIS A 10 1.11 -22.32 -12.95
CA HIS A 10 1.92 -21.24 -12.41
C HIS A 10 2.06 -20.06 -13.38
N GLN A 11 2.24 -20.34 -14.68
CA GLN A 11 2.41 -19.31 -15.71
C GLN A 11 1.12 -18.51 -15.87
N GLU A 12 -0.02 -19.21 -15.93
CA GLU A 12 -1.30 -18.55 -16.04
C GLU A 12 -1.63 -17.72 -14.79
N ALA A 13 -1.38 -18.26 -13.60
CA ALA A 13 -1.59 -17.52 -12.37
C ALA A 13 -0.71 -16.26 -12.29
N GLN A 14 0.55 -16.34 -12.72
CA GLN A 14 1.44 -15.19 -12.81
C GLN A 14 0.91 -14.15 -13.80
N ARG A 15 0.53 -14.59 -15.02
CA ARG A 15 -0.05 -13.71 -16.05
C ARG A 15 -1.26 -12.96 -15.53
N TRP A 16 -2.23 -13.63 -14.91
CA TRP A 16 -3.43 -12.97 -14.38
C TRP A 16 -3.14 -11.95 -13.28
N LEU A 17 -2.14 -12.24 -12.43
CA LEU A 17 -1.71 -11.29 -11.40
C LEU A 17 -1.02 -10.07 -12.02
N LEU A 18 -0.22 -10.25 -13.05
CA LEU A 18 0.42 -9.17 -13.82
C LEU A 18 -0.59 -8.34 -14.61
N GLU A 19 -1.63 -8.97 -15.17
CA GLU A 19 -2.78 -8.31 -15.80
C GLU A 19 -3.69 -7.58 -14.79
N GLY A 20 -3.39 -7.67 -13.49
CA GLY A 20 -4.14 -6.99 -12.47
C GLY A 20 -5.51 -7.62 -12.20
N LYS A 21 -5.68 -8.94 -12.34
CA LYS A 21 -6.90 -9.63 -11.86
C LYS A 21 -6.97 -9.67 -10.34
N SER A 22 -8.18 -9.59 -9.78
CA SER A 22 -8.36 -9.52 -8.31
C SER A 22 -8.24 -10.86 -7.65
N TYR A 23 -7.83 -10.91 -6.38
CA TYR A 23 -7.78 -12.19 -5.66
C TYR A 23 -9.15 -12.84 -5.54
N ALA A 24 -10.23 -12.05 -5.47
CA ALA A 24 -11.59 -12.57 -5.53
C ALA A 24 -11.89 -13.21 -6.90
N TRP A 25 -11.46 -12.56 -7.99
CA TRP A 25 -11.53 -13.12 -9.33
C TRP A 25 -10.70 -14.41 -9.44
N MET A 26 -9.46 -14.41 -8.95
CA MET A 26 -8.58 -15.59 -8.93
C MET A 26 -9.23 -16.77 -8.22
N VAL A 27 -9.83 -16.53 -7.04
CA VAL A 27 -10.55 -17.58 -6.28
C VAL A 27 -11.72 -18.14 -7.09
N LYS A 28 -12.54 -17.26 -7.66
CA LYS A 28 -13.68 -17.66 -8.48
C LYS A 28 -13.24 -18.46 -9.72
N THR A 29 -12.27 -17.94 -10.47
CA THR A 29 -11.77 -18.57 -11.70
C THR A 29 -11.08 -19.90 -11.41
N TYR A 30 -10.32 -20.02 -10.33
CA TYR A 30 -9.71 -21.30 -9.97
C TYR A 30 -10.73 -22.36 -9.55
N LEU A 31 -11.81 -21.93 -8.87
CA LEU A 31 -12.92 -22.82 -8.56
C LEU A 31 -13.64 -23.25 -9.84
N GLU A 32 -13.96 -22.32 -10.74
CA GLU A 32 -14.70 -22.62 -11.99
C GLU A 32 -13.88 -23.44 -12.99
N LYS A 33 -12.60 -23.09 -13.20
CA LYS A 33 -11.75 -23.69 -14.23
C LYS A 33 -11.06 -24.98 -13.79
N TYR A 34 -10.68 -25.06 -12.52
CA TYR A 34 -9.89 -26.17 -12.00
C TYR A 34 -10.59 -26.97 -10.90
N ASN A 35 -11.76 -26.53 -10.43
CA ASN A 35 -12.43 -27.08 -9.25
C ASN A 35 -11.52 -27.07 -8.00
N ILE A 36 -10.64 -26.07 -7.89
CA ILE A 36 -9.71 -25.92 -6.77
C ILE A 36 -10.12 -24.72 -5.92
N GLN A 37 -10.52 -25.01 -4.69
CA GLN A 37 -10.83 -23.95 -3.72
C GLN A 37 -9.56 -23.31 -3.18
N THR A 38 -9.40 -22.02 -3.48
CA THR A 38 -8.32 -21.16 -2.98
C THR A 38 -8.90 -20.02 -2.13
N THR A 39 -8.03 -19.22 -1.50
CA THR A 39 -8.44 -18.04 -0.72
C THR A 39 -7.68 -16.80 -1.17
N PRO A 40 -8.18 -15.58 -0.91
CA PRO A 40 -7.45 -14.37 -1.26
C PRO A 40 -6.07 -14.28 -0.57
N ALA A 41 -5.98 -14.77 0.67
CA ALA A 41 -4.72 -14.83 1.41
C ALA A 41 -3.69 -15.75 0.74
N TYR A 42 -4.13 -16.88 0.18
CA TYR A 42 -3.27 -17.78 -0.58
C TYR A 42 -2.63 -17.08 -1.78
N TRP A 43 -3.42 -16.31 -2.55
CA TRP A 43 -2.93 -15.55 -3.70
C TRP A 43 -1.98 -14.42 -3.32
N ALA A 44 -2.21 -13.76 -2.18
CA ALA A 44 -1.28 -12.75 -1.65
C ALA A 44 0.08 -13.37 -1.28
N VAL A 45 0.08 -14.53 -0.62
CA VAL A 45 1.31 -15.28 -0.30
C VAL A 45 1.98 -15.79 -1.57
N TYR A 46 1.20 -16.29 -2.53
CA TYR A 46 1.71 -16.73 -3.83
C TYR A 46 2.43 -15.60 -4.57
N ALA A 47 1.80 -14.43 -4.71
CA ALA A 47 2.43 -13.26 -5.33
C ALA A 47 3.72 -12.86 -4.62
N SER A 48 3.69 -12.82 -3.29
CA SER A 48 4.87 -12.51 -2.46
C SER A 48 6.00 -13.55 -2.56
N ARG A 49 5.70 -14.82 -2.87
CA ARG A 49 6.72 -15.87 -3.03
C ARG A 49 7.32 -15.91 -4.43
N ASN A 50 6.63 -15.36 -5.42
CA ASN A 50 7.01 -15.38 -6.83
C ASN A 50 7.48 -14.01 -7.33
N ASP A 51 7.87 -13.12 -6.41
CA ASP A 51 8.34 -11.77 -6.74
C ASP A 51 7.43 -10.95 -7.64
N LEU A 52 6.13 -11.26 -7.63
CA LEU A 52 5.15 -10.52 -8.41
C LEU A 52 4.86 -9.17 -7.73
N PRO A 53 4.62 -8.11 -8.53
CA PRO A 53 4.26 -6.81 -7.98
C PRO A 53 3.00 -6.95 -7.12
N LEU A 54 3.11 -6.54 -5.86
CA LEU A 54 1.94 -6.42 -5.01
C LEU A 54 1.05 -5.33 -5.60
N ARG A 55 -0.25 -5.58 -5.69
CA ARG A 55 -1.27 -4.62 -6.16
C ARG A 55 -1.35 -3.31 -5.35
N ILE A 56 -0.57 -3.18 -4.29
CA ILE A 56 -0.52 -2.01 -3.42
C ILE A 56 0.95 -1.65 -3.30
N SER A 57 1.38 -0.56 -3.96
CA SER A 57 2.64 0.09 -3.61
C SER A 57 2.60 0.49 -2.14
N ARG A 58 3.62 0.06 -1.39
CA ARG A 58 3.78 0.34 0.03
C ARG A 58 5.00 1.21 0.19
N ASP A 59 4.77 2.51 0.37
CA ASP A 59 5.81 3.46 0.76
C ASP A 59 5.82 3.58 2.28
N THR A 60 6.77 2.90 2.92
CA THR A 60 6.93 2.91 4.38
C THR A 60 7.60 4.17 4.92
N GLU A 61 8.22 4.97 4.05
CA GLU A 61 8.79 6.26 4.44
C GLU A 61 7.69 7.32 4.47
N LEU A 62 6.74 7.25 3.53
CA LEU A 62 5.60 8.17 3.46
C LEU A 62 4.42 7.75 4.34
N ILE A 63 4.22 6.45 4.61
CA ILE A 63 3.16 5.96 5.51
C ILE A 63 3.79 5.02 6.55
N PRO A 64 4.56 5.55 7.51
CA PRO A 64 5.29 4.75 8.48
C PRO A 64 4.38 4.12 9.55
N TRP A 65 3.15 4.61 9.73
CA TRP A 65 2.31 4.23 10.87
C TRP A 65 1.44 3.01 10.67
N LYS A 66 1.22 2.23 11.73
CA LYS A 66 0.19 1.19 11.76
C LYS A 66 -1.20 1.81 11.87
N VAL A 67 -1.73 2.26 10.73
CA VAL A 67 -3.06 2.91 10.65
C VAL A 67 -4.17 1.98 11.16
N ALA A 68 -4.95 2.48 12.11
CA ALA A 68 -6.14 1.85 12.66
C ALA A 68 -7.25 1.72 11.61
N LYS A 69 -8.15 0.73 11.79
CA LYS A 69 -9.17 0.40 10.77
C LYS A 69 -10.14 1.55 10.52
N GLN A 70 -10.49 2.30 11.56
CA GLN A 70 -11.41 3.43 11.48
C GLN A 70 -10.85 4.59 10.65
N HIS A 71 -9.53 4.83 10.67
CA HIS A 71 -8.88 5.92 9.92
C HIS A 71 -8.46 5.52 8.49
N ARG A 72 -8.83 4.32 8.02
CA ARG A 72 -8.31 3.76 6.74
C ARG A 72 -8.76 4.51 5.48
N TRP A 73 -9.81 5.31 5.61
CA TRP A 73 -10.44 6.11 4.56
C TRP A 73 -10.19 7.60 4.74
N ASP A 74 -9.39 7.99 5.73
CA ASP A 74 -9.04 9.38 5.96
C ASP A 74 -8.47 10.04 4.70
N TYR A 75 -8.84 11.29 4.46
CA TYR A 75 -8.46 12.01 3.25
C TYR A 75 -6.94 12.17 3.14
N ASN A 76 -6.24 12.52 4.23
CA ASN A 76 -4.78 12.68 4.23
C ASN A 76 -4.11 11.34 3.92
N LEU A 77 -4.61 10.23 4.48
CA LEU A 77 -4.10 8.91 4.15
C LEU A 77 -4.30 8.54 2.67
N VAL A 78 -5.44 8.90 2.08
CA VAL A 78 -5.69 8.68 0.65
C VAL A 78 -4.71 9.49 -0.20
N MET A 79 -4.45 10.75 0.13
CA MET A 79 -3.46 11.58 -0.57
C MET A 79 -2.04 11.02 -0.44
N LEU A 80 -1.63 10.57 0.75
CA LEU A 80 -0.35 9.90 0.95
C LEU A 80 -0.23 8.63 0.10
N ARG A 81 -1.31 7.85 -0.08
CA ARG A 81 -1.31 6.69 -0.97
C ARG A 81 -1.17 7.06 -2.44
N PHE A 82 -1.77 8.17 -2.88
CA PHE A 82 -1.58 8.66 -4.25
C PHE A 82 -0.15 9.09 -4.49
N GLU A 83 0.45 9.82 -3.55
CA GLU A 83 1.86 10.19 -3.63
C GLU A 83 2.77 8.94 -3.61
N ALA A 84 2.49 7.94 -2.78
CA ALA A 84 3.23 6.67 -2.78
C ALA A 84 3.18 5.94 -4.14
N ARG A 85 2.01 5.91 -4.78
CA ARG A 85 1.84 5.34 -6.13
C ARG A 85 2.64 6.12 -7.15
N ARG A 86 2.53 7.46 -7.13
CA ARG A 86 3.31 8.35 -8.00
C ARG A 86 4.83 8.17 -7.82
N ARG A 87 5.33 8.08 -6.58
CA ARG A 87 6.76 7.83 -6.27
C ARG A 87 7.25 6.47 -6.76
N ALA A 88 6.36 5.49 -6.79
CA ALA A 88 6.62 4.17 -7.35
C ALA A 88 6.56 4.13 -8.90
N GLY A 89 6.29 5.27 -9.55
CA GLY A 89 6.16 5.36 -11.01
C GLY A 89 4.83 4.83 -11.54
N GLU A 90 3.84 4.58 -10.67
CA GLU A 90 2.50 4.20 -11.11
C GLU A 90 1.74 5.41 -11.67
N GLU A 91 0.93 5.15 -12.69
CA GLU A 91 0.05 6.16 -13.26
C GLU A 91 -1.13 6.45 -12.33
N LEU A 92 -1.35 7.73 -12.01
CA LEU A 92 -2.54 8.21 -11.33
C LEU A 92 -3.57 8.65 -12.37
N LYS A 93 -4.85 8.48 -12.05
CA LYS A 93 -5.90 9.11 -12.87
C LYS A 93 -5.81 10.63 -12.79
N ALA A 94 -6.32 11.33 -13.81
CA ALA A 94 -6.25 12.79 -13.87
C ALA A 94 -6.90 13.48 -12.64
N ASP A 95 -8.00 12.94 -12.14
CA ASP A 95 -8.67 13.44 -10.93
C ASP A 95 -7.85 13.16 -9.66
N GLU A 96 -7.27 11.97 -9.52
CA GLU A 96 -6.37 11.60 -8.43
C GLU A 96 -5.14 12.53 -8.38
N ALA A 97 -4.51 12.76 -9.54
CA ALA A 97 -3.35 13.63 -9.69
C ALA A 97 -3.69 15.09 -9.34
N SER A 98 -4.80 15.62 -9.86
CA SER A 98 -5.24 16.99 -9.58
C SER A 98 -5.50 17.24 -8.09
N ARG A 99 -6.17 16.29 -7.41
CA ARG A 99 -6.41 16.35 -5.96
C ARG A 99 -5.10 16.30 -5.17
N LEU A 100 -4.19 15.41 -5.56
CA LEU A 100 -2.88 15.30 -4.92
C LEU A 100 -2.07 16.60 -5.04
N GLU A 101 -2.01 17.19 -6.24
CA GLU A 101 -1.29 18.46 -6.44
C GLU A 101 -1.90 19.62 -5.64
N SER A 102 -3.23 19.69 -5.58
CA SER A 102 -3.94 20.71 -4.80
C SER A 102 -3.66 20.56 -3.30
N TRP A 103 -3.68 19.32 -2.79
CA TRP A 103 -3.38 19.02 -1.40
C TRP A 103 -1.91 19.30 -1.04
N LYS A 104 -0.95 18.93 -1.90
CA LYS A 104 0.48 19.24 -1.70
C LYS A 104 0.73 20.74 -1.68
N ARG A 105 0.05 21.48 -2.56
CA ARG A 105 0.13 22.93 -2.61
C ARG A 105 -0.37 23.56 -1.31
N TRP A 106 -1.54 23.15 -0.82
CA TRP A 106 -2.05 23.59 0.47
C TRP A 106 -1.08 23.32 1.62
N LEU A 107 -0.52 22.11 1.71
CA LEU A 107 0.49 21.79 2.73
C LEU A 107 1.72 22.70 2.61
N ASN A 108 2.16 23.03 1.41
CA ASN A 108 3.32 23.86 1.19
C ASN A 108 3.05 25.34 1.51
N GLU A 109 1.92 25.88 1.06
CA GLU A 109 1.50 27.27 1.30
C GLU A 109 1.29 27.57 2.78
N GLU A 110 0.70 26.62 3.51
CA GLU A 110 0.44 26.74 4.95
C GLU A 110 1.60 26.26 5.83
N GLY A 111 2.69 25.76 5.23
CA GLY A 111 3.85 25.24 5.96
C GLY A 111 3.50 24.05 6.87
N LEU A 112 2.68 23.12 6.38
CA LEU A 112 2.16 21.96 7.13
C LEU A 112 2.82 20.64 6.73
N VAL A 113 2.72 19.67 7.62
CA VAL A 113 3.01 18.24 7.42
C VAL A 113 1.90 17.38 8.01
N ILE A 114 1.80 16.14 7.55
CA ILE A 114 0.83 15.19 8.11
C ILE A 114 1.42 14.45 9.29
N TYR A 115 0.71 14.49 10.40
CA TYR A 115 0.92 13.69 11.59
C TYR A 115 -0.22 12.67 11.74
N TYR A 116 0.09 11.53 12.35
CA TYR A 116 -0.90 10.51 12.67
C TYR A 116 -0.79 10.08 14.13
N ASP A 117 -1.93 10.07 14.79
CA ASP A 117 -2.12 9.60 16.15
C ASP A 117 -3.21 8.50 16.17
N PRO A 118 -2.87 7.22 16.44
CA PRO A 118 -3.87 6.16 16.46
C PRO A 118 -4.86 6.26 17.64
N GLU A 119 -4.56 7.07 18.67
CA GLU A 119 -5.37 7.15 19.90
C GLU A 119 -6.48 8.21 19.81
N THR A 120 -6.46 9.07 18.79
CA THR A 120 -7.51 10.07 18.55
C THR A 120 -8.61 9.53 17.65
N GLU A 121 -9.78 10.18 17.69
CA GLU A 121 -10.93 9.81 16.85
C GLU A 121 -10.68 10.06 15.36
N ASP A 122 -10.02 11.17 15.02
CA ASP A 122 -9.74 11.57 13.63
C ASP A 122 -8.51 10.87 13.05
N GLY A 123 -7.52 10.60 13.89
CA GLY A 123 -6.29 9.93 13.50
C GLY A 123 -5.26 10.84 12.82
N PHE A 124 -5.62 11.46 11.70
CA PHE A 124 -4.70 12.26 10.88
C PHE A 124 -4.89 13.75 11.07
N PHE A 125 -3.78 14.48 11.17
CA PHE A 125 -3.76 15.92 11.37
C PHE A 125 -2.75 16.57 10.44
N ALA A 126 -3.08 17.74 9.91
CA ALA A 126 -2.08 18.63 9.34
C ALA A 126 -1.56 19.54 10.45
N VAL A 127 -0.26 19.48 10.70
CA VAL A 127 0.41 20.21 11.79
C VAL A 127 1.51 21.10 11.23
N PRO A 128 1.86 22.22 11.87
CA PRO A 128 2.96 23.08 11.43
C PRO A 128 4.25 22.28 11.28
N ARG A 129 4.96 22.50 10.17
CA ARG A 129 6.24 21.86 9.85
C ARG A 129 7.32 22.29 10.84
N GLU A 130 8.13 21.32 11.26
CA GLU A 130 9.29 21.51 12.12
C GLU A 130 10.58 21.20 11.35
N GLU A 131 11.74 21.65 11.86
CA GLU A 131 13.05 21.42 11.22
C GLU A 131 13.39 19.93 11.02
N ARG A 132 12.83 19.05 11.87
CA ARG A 132 13.02 17.60 11.75
C ARG A 132 12.24 16.97 10.60
N ASP A 133 11.22 17.63 10.08
CA ASP A 133 10.31 17.06 9.10
C ASP A 133 10.95 17.12 7.71
N ARG A 134 11.32 15.95 7.18
CA ARG A 134 12.08 15.82 5.92
C ARG A 134 11.20 15.71 4.67
N ASP A 135 9.90 15.52 4.84
CA ASP A 135 8.98 15.22 3.74
C ASP A 135 7.56 15.73 4.06
N LEU A 136 6.52 15.16 3.44
CA LEU A 136 5.10 15.44 3.66
C LEU A 136 4.55 14.94 5.00
N VAL A 137 5.30 14.09 5.70
CA VAL A 137 4.88 13.47 6.95
C VAL A 137 5.84 13.75 8.08
N ARG A 138 5.29 13.83 9.29
CA ARG A 138 6.06 13.82 10.53
C ARG A 138 6.31 12.38 10.97
N MET A 139 7.57 11.98 11.00
CA MET A 139 7.95 10.64 11.44
C MET A 139 7.55 10.43 12.91
N PRO A 140 6.90 9.31 13.27
CA PRO A 140 6.55 9.03 14.64
C PRO A 140 7.81 8.82 15.48
N SER A 141 7.84 9.41 16.67
CA SER A 141 8.92 9.23 17.64
C SER A 141 8.79 7.92 18.43
N ASN A 142 7.57 7.40 18.59
CA ASN A 142 7.30 6.16 19.31
C ASN A 142 7.43 4.93 18.37
N PRO A 143 8.37 4.00 18.64
CA PRO A 143 8.51 2.77 17.86
C PRO A 143 7.25 1.91 17.79
N ALA A 144 6.37 1.96 18.80
CA ALA A 144 5.13 1.18 18.82
C ALA A 144 4.13 1.62 17.74
N HIS A 145 4.24 2.88 17.26
CA HIS A 145 3.36 3.42 16.22
C HIS A 145 3.86 3.07 14.81
N LEU A 146 5.11 2.63 14.68
CA LEU A 146 5.69 2.22 13.41
C LEU A 146 5.07 0.90 12.93
N ARG A 147 4.82 0.81 11.63
CA ARG A 147 4.67 -0.49 10.97
C ARG A 147 6.01 -1.22 11.07
N ALA A 148 5.94 -2.54 11.26
CA ALA A 148 7.10 -3.38 11.04
C ALA A 148 7.62 -3.13 9.62
N LYS A 149 8.90 -2.77 9.49
CA LYS A 149 9.58 -2.71 8.19
C LYS A 149 9.39 -4.08 7.55
N THR A 150 8.62 -4.15 6.48
CA THR A 150 8.58 -5.39 5.70
C THR A 150 9.89 -5.41 4.94
N THR A 151 10.90 -6.06 5.50
CA THR A 151 12.17 -6.28 4.83
C THR A 151 11.89 -7.08 3.56
N ARG A 152 11.87 -6.41 2.42
CA ARG A 152 12.24 -7.04 1.16
C ARG A 152 13.50 -6.35 0.72
N ALA A 153 14.63 -6.99 1.04
CA ALA A 153 15.91 -6.62 0.48
C ALA A 153 15.74 -6.53 -1.05
N LYS A 154 15.94 -5.34 -1.60
CA LYS A 154 16.19 -5.20 -3.04
C LYS A 154 17.54 -5.86 -3.28
N ASN A 155 17.53 -7.16 -3.62
CA ASN A 155 18.67 -7.73 -4.32
C ASN A 155 18.57 -7.23 -5.76
N VAL A 156 19.27 -6.12 -6.01
CA VAL A 156 19.64 -5.71 -7.37
C VAL A 156 20.90 -6.49 -7.71
N HIS A 157 20.80 -7.37 -8.70
CA HIS A 157 21.94 -7.84 -9.48
C HIS A 157 21.97 -7.04 -10.79
#